data_AF-A0A9E2YCX3-F1
#
_entry.id   AF-A0A9E2YCX3-F1
#
_cell.length_a   1.000
_cell.length_b   1.000
_cell.length_c   1.000
_cell.angle_alpha   90.00
_cell.angle_beta   90.00
_cell.angle_gamma   90.00
#
_symmetry.space_group_name_H-M   'P 1'
#
loop_
_entity.id
_entity.type
_entity.pdbx_description
1 polymer ?
#
loop_
_entity_poly.entity_id
_entity_poly.type
_entity_poly.pdbx_seq_one_letter_code
_entity_poly.pdbx_strand_id
1 'polypeptide(L)'
;EHHARRTLLNERTAALDDKVFRALGLLRSARLMAGEEVLFLLSHLRMGVNLGRIKDVDLRTINELFLLTQRAHLQKVLGKKMDGDLRRAARADYIRQRLGAN
;
A
#
# COMPACT_ATOMS: atom_id res chain seq x y z
N GLU A 1 15.59 1.76 31.41
CA GLU A 1 15.65 1.24 30.02
C GLU A 1 14.33 1.24 29.25
N HIS A 2 13.18 0.84 29.82
CA HIS A 2 11.89 0.84 29.09
C HIS A 2 11.43 2.24 28.60
N HIS A 3 11.76 3.31 29.35
CA HIS A 3 11.42 4.67 28.96
C HIS A 3 12.19 5.14 27.71
N ALA A 4 13.52 4.94 27.64
CA ALA A 4 14.32 5.29 26.47
C ALA A 4 13.85 4.55 25.20
N ARG A 5 13.38 3.31 25.33
CA ARG A 5 12.83 2.52 24.22
C ARG A 5 11.45 3.03 23.74
N ARG A 6 10.59 3.47 24.67
CA ARG A 6 9.31 4.15 24.35
C ARG A 6 9.53 5.55 23.77
N THR A 7 10.53 6.27 24.27
CA THR A 7 10.91 7.59 23.77
C THR A 7 11.49 7.50 22.36
N LEU A 8 12.36 6.51 22.06
CA LEU A 8 12.83 6.25 20.68
C LEU A 8 11.72 5.82 19.71
N LEU A 9 10.71 5.08 20.19
CA LEU A 9 9.50 4.76 19.41
C LEU A 9 8.62 6.00 19.16
N ASN A 10 8.65 6.97 20.06
CA ASN A 10 7.87 8.21 19.97
C ASN A 10 8.63 9.36 19.27
N GLU A 11 9.96 9.38 19.26
CA GLU A 11 10.77 10.47 18.69
C GLU A 11 11.03 10.30 17.19
N ARG A 12 10.83 9.10 16.62
CA ARG A 12 10.81 8.88 15.16
C ARG A 12 9.39 8.87 14.56
N THR A 13 8.42 9.46 15.25
CA THR A 13 6.99 9.39 14.88
C THR A 13 6.65 10.16 13.63
N ALA A 14 7.00 11.45 13.54
CA ALA A 14 6.55 12.28 12.42
C ALA A 14 7.07 11.77 11.05
N ALA A 15 8.34 11.37 10.97
CA ALA A 15 8.91 10.85 9.72
C ALA A 15 8.36 9.46 9.37
N LEU A 16 8.05 8.63 10.36
CA LEU A 16 7.41 7.33 10.13
C LEU A 16 5.97 7.51 9.69
N ASP A 17 5.22 8.37 10.37
CA ASP A 17 3.84 8.70 10.06
C ASP A 17 3.77 9.31 8.65
N ASP A 18 4.63 10.28 8.31
CA ASP A 18 4.70 10.85 6.95
C ASP A 18 4.95 9.76 5.88
N LYS A 19 5.89 8.84 6.11
CA LYS A 19 6.13 7.71 5.18
C LYS A 19 4.90 6.82 5.02
N VAL A 20 4.26 6.46 6.13
CA VAL A 20 3.08 5.59 6.16
C VAL A 20 1.89 6.26 5.45
N PHE A 21 1.61 7.52 5.76
CA PHE A 21 0.49 8.26 5.19
C PHE A 21 0.73 8.68 3.75
N ARG A 22 1.97 8.98 3.33
CA ARG A 22 2.31 9.15 1.92
C ARG A 22 2.06 7.88 1.13
N ALA A 23 2.44 6.72 1.67
CA ALA A 23 2.17 5.44 1.02
C ALA A 23 0.67 5.20 0.85
N LEU A 24 -0.12 5.42 1.90
CA LEU A 24 -1.58 5.33 1.83
C LEU A 24 -2.17 6.31 0.79
N GLY A 25 -1.75 7.58 0.84
CA GLY A 25 -2.23 8.61 -0.09
C GLY A 25 -1.94 8.28 -1.54
N LEU A 26 -0.72 7.82 -1.85
CA LEU A 26 -0.36 7.38 -3.20
C LEU A 26 -1.18 6.17 -3.64
N LEU A 27 -1.31 5.14 -2.79
CA LEU A 27 -2.11 3.95 -3.11
C LEU A 27 -3.59 4.29 -3.37
N ARG A 28 -4.14 5.30 -2.68
CA ARG A 28 -5.54 5.73 -2.83
C ARG A 28 -5.78 6.73 -3.97
N SER A 29 -4.76 7.33 -4.58
CA SER A 29 -4.94 8.42 -5.55
C SER A 29 -4.20 8.25 -6.87
N ALA A 30 -3.08 7.52 -6.90
CA ALA A 30 -2.26 7.36 -8.09
C ALA A 30 -3.05 6.74 -9.25
N ARG A 31 -2.70 7.13 -10.48
CA ARG A 31 -3.34 6.68 -11.73
C ARG A 31 -2.49 5.73 -12.56
N LEU A 32 -1.20 5.65 -12.26
CA LEU A 32 -0.25 4.73 -12.88
C LEU A 32 0.70 4.24 -11.80
N MET A 33 0.81 2.92 -11.62
CA MET A 33 1.73 2.36 -10.63
C MET A 33 2.52 1.17 -11.15
N ALA A 34 3.83 1.20 -10.95
CA ALA A 34 4.71 0.07 -11.24
C ALA A 34 4.51 -1.06 -10.22
N GLY A 35 4.91 -2.28 -10.56
CA GLY A 35 4.77 -3.43 -9.65
C GLY A 35 5.64 -3.29 -8.39
N GLU A 36 6.91 -2.94 -8.59
CA GLU A 36 7.89 -2.72 -7.51
C GLU A 36 7.51 -1.57 -6.58
N GLU A 37 7.01 -0.47 -7.15
CA GLU A 37 6.51 0.69 -6.42
C GLU A 37 5.35 0.28 -5.51
N VAL A 38 4.38 -0.50 -6.01
CA VAL A 38 3.26 -0.98 -5.20
C VAL A 38 3.73 -1.87 -4.05
N LEU A 39 4.69 -2.77 -4.29
CA LEU A 39 5.24 -3.60 -3.22
C LEU A 39 5.87 -2.76 -2.09
N PHE A 40 6.59 -1.70 -2.47
CA PHE A 40 7.20 -0.77 -1.52
C PHE A 40 6.15 0.02 -0.73
N LEU A 41 5.11 0.52 -1.39
CA LEU A 41 4.04 1.29 -0.74
C LEU A 41 3.17 0.40 0.16
N LEU A 42 2.81 -0.81 -0.30
CA LEU A 42 2.06 -1.78 0.52
C LEU A 42 2.85 -2.22 1.75
N SER A 43 4.19 -2.27 1.66
CA SER A 43 5.04 -2.58 2.81
C SER A 43 4.96 -1.50 3.90
N HIS A 44 4.97 -0.23 3.50
CA HIS A 44 4.77 0.90 4.43
C HIS A 44 3.36 0.92 5.02
N LEU A 45 2.33 0.68 4.19
CA LEU A 45 0.95 0.59 4.64
C LEU A 45 0.77 -0.53 5.67
N ARG A 46 1.32 -1.72 5.40
CA ARG A 46 1.30 -2.86 6.34
C ARG A 46 1.98 -2.51 7.67
N MET A 47 3.12 -1.83 7.63
CA MET A 47 3.80 -1.36 8.83
C MET A 47 2.92 -0.37 9.60
N GLY A 48 2.27 0.58 8.92
CA GLY A 48 1.35 1.54 9.53
C GLY A 48 0.18 0.88 10.25
N VAL A 49 -0.43 -0.14 9.65
CA VAL A 49 -1.51 -0.92 10.26
C VAL A 49 -1.01 -1.71 11.47
N ASN A 50 0.13 -2.41 11.36
CA ASN A 50 0.72 -3.17 12.47
C ASN A 50 1.09 -2.29 13.68
N LEU A 51 1.48 -1.04 13.43
CA LEU A 51 1.80 -0.05 14.46
C LEU A 51 0.57 0.70 14.99
N GLY A 52 -0.64 0.37 14.51
CA GLY A 52 -1.89 1.01 14.92
C GLY A 52 -2.07 2.45 14.43
N ARG A 53 -1.28 2.90 13.44
CA ARG A 53 -1.34 4.25 12.85
C ARG A 53 -2.47 4.39 11.84
N ILE A 54 -2.73 3.32 11.08
CA ILE A 54 -3.83 3.22 10.13
C ILE A 54 -4.81 2.18 10.69
N LYS A 55 -6.08 2.56 10.84
CA LYS A 55 -7.12 1.73 11.48
C LYS A 55 -8.26 1.36 10.54
N ASP A 56 -8.35 2.02 9.39
CA ASP A 56 -9.40 1.90 8.38
C ASP A 56 -9.03 0.93 7.24
N VAL A 57 -7.89 0.24 7.34
CA VAL A 57 -7.43 -0.75 6.35
C VAL A 57 -7.11 -2.06 7.05
N ASP A 58 -7.75 -3.14 6.60
CA ASP A 58 -7.50 -4.49 7.11
C ASP A 58 -6.20 -5.09 6.51
N LEU A 59 -5.43 -5.81 7.34
CA LEU A 59 -4.26 -6.57 6.94
C LEU A 59 -4.59 -7.61 5.87
N ARG A 60 -5.79 -8.20 5.89
CA ARG A 60 -6.22 -9.13 4.85
C ARG A 60 -6.24 -8.47 3.47
N THR A 61 -6.82 -7.27 3.37
CA THR A 61 -6.86 -6.48 2.13
C THR A 61 -5.44 -6.20 1.63
N ILE A 62 -4.53 -5.82 2.52
CA ILE A 62 -3.13 -5.55 2.15
C ILE A 62 -2.45 -6.82 1.62
N ASN A 63 -2.62 -7.96 2.29
CA ASN A 63 -2.05 -9.24 1.86
C ASN A 63 -2.60 -9.68 0.50
N GLU A 64 -3.89 -9.50 0.25
CA GLU A 64 -4.49 -9.76 -1.06
C GLU A 64 -3.90 -8.83 -2.13
N LEU A 65 -3.71 -7.55 -1.83
CA LEU A 65 -3.11 -6.61 -2.77
C LEU A 65 -1.69 -7.02 -3.15
N PHE A 66 -0.87 -7.49 -2.21
CA PHE A 66 0.48 -8.00 -2.51
C PHE A 66 0.48 -9.07 -3.62
N LEU A 67 -0.50 -9.97 -3.59
CA LEU A 67 -0.63 -11.05 -4.56
C LEU A 67 -1.32 -10.60 -5.85
N LEU A 68 -2.47 -9.95 -5.73
CA LEU A 68 -3.39 -9.69 -6.84
C LEU A 68 -2.95 -8.53 -7.73
N THR A 69 -2.01 -7.68 -7.28
CA THR A 69 -1.43 -6.62 -8.14
C THR A 69 -0.22 -7.09 -8.95
N GLN A 70 0.23 -8.35 -8.77
CA GLN A 70 1.31 -8.93 -9.57
C GLN A 70 0.85 -9.17 -11.02
N ARG A 71 1.80 -9.15 -11.97
CA ARG A 71 1.50 -9.15 -13.41
C ARG A 71 0.53 -10.26 -13.84
N ALA A 72 0.80 -11.51 -13.45
CA ALA A 72 -0.03 -12.65 -13.85
C ALA A 72 -1.39 -12.65 -13.15
N HIS A 73 -1.41 -12.40 -11.84
CA HIS A 73 -2.63 -12.38 -11.04
C HIS A 73 -3.58 -11.25 -11.44
N LEU A 74 -3.05 -10.03 -11.67
CA LEU A 74 -3.86 -8.89 -12.09
C LEU A 74 -4.54 -9.14 -13.43
N GLN A 75 -3.82 -9.69 -14.40
CA GLN A 75 -4.40 -10.06 -15.70
C GLN A 75 -5.44 -11.17 -15.56
N LYS A 76 -5.21 -12.16 -14.68
CA LYS A 76 -6.15 -13.25 -14.40
C LYS A 76 -7.43 -12.72 -13.76
N VAL A 77 -7.33 -11.86 -12.74
CA VAL A 77 -8.48 -11.27 -12.04
C VAL A 77 -9.29 -10.35 -12.95
N LEU A 78 -8.63 -9.60 -13.83
CA LEU A 78 -9.30 -8.69 -14.77
C LEU A 78 -9.70 -9.34 -16.09
N GLY A 79 -9.44 -10.65 -16.27
CA GLY A 79 -9.83 -11.41 -17.45
C GLY A 79 -9.23 -10.93 -18.78
N LYS A 80 -8.15 -10.14 -18.75
CA LYS A 80 -7.56 -9.55 -19.97
C LYS A 80 -6.03 -9.47 -19.90
N LYS A 81 -5.39 -9.64 -21.05
CA LYS A 81 -3.96 -9.37 -21.20
C LYS A 81 -3.71 -7.86 -21.24
N MET A 82 -2.65 -7.41 -20.57
CA MET A 82 -2.29 -6.00 -20.46
C MET A 82 -0.78 -5.84 -20.47
N ASP A 83 -0.28 -4.90 -21.27
CA ASP A 83 1.12 -4.50 -21.34
C ASP A 83 1.33 -3.07 -20.82
N GLY A 84 2.62 -2.68 -20.74
CA GLY A 84 3.09 -1.33 -20.42
C GLY A 84 2.24 -0.57 -19.40
N ASP A 85 1.78 0.61 -19.84
CA ASP A 85 1.02 1.55 -19.03
C ASP A 85 -0.44 1.13 -18.82
N LEU A 86 -1.04 0.38 -19.74
CA LEU A 86 -2.39 -0.17 -19.55
C LEU A 86 -2.45 -1.04 -18.28
N ARG A 87 -1.41 -1.86 -18.05
CA ARG A 87 -1.30 -2.66 -16.84
C ARG A 87 -1.03 -1.82 -15.60
N ARG A 88 -0.26 -0.74 -15.71
CA ARG A 88 0.05 0.17 -14.59
C ARG A 88 -1.19 0.95 -14.17
N ALA A 89 -2.02 1.37 -15.13
CA ALA A 89 -3.31 2.00 -14.88
C ALA A 89 -4.27 1.03 -14.20
N ALA A 90 -4.44 -0.17 -14.77
CA ALA A 90 -5.29 -1.20 -14.20
C ALA A 90 -4.87 -1.60 -12.77
N ARG A 91 -3.56 -1.64 -12.49
CA ARG A 91 -3.04 -1.88 -11.14
C ARG A 91 -3.48 -0.78 -10.17
N ALA A 92 -3.27 0.48 -10.55
CA ALA A 92 -3.64 1.61 -9.73
C ALA A 92 -5.15 1.62 -9.46
N ASP A 93 -5.96 1.38 -10.49
CA ASP A 93 -7.43 1.31 -10.38
C ASP A 93 -7.88 0.20 -9.42
N TYR A 94 -7.30 -1.00 -9.56
CA TYR A 94 -7.59 -2.12 -8.67
C TYR A 94 -7.27 -1.79 -7.21
N ILE A 95 -6.13 -1.16 -6.94
CA ILE A 95 -5.73 -0.77 -5.58
C ILE A 95 -6.71 0.25 -4.97
N ARG A 96 -7.06 1.31 -5.72
CA ARG A 96 -7.99 2.33 -5.23
C ARG A 96 -9.37 1.75 -4.92
N GLN A 97 -9.87 0.84 -5.75
CA GLN A 97 -11.13 0.14 -5.50
C GLN A 97 -11.08 -0.68 -4.20
N ARG A 98 -9.95 -1.33 -3.89
CA ARG A 98 -9.80 -2.19 -2.71
C ARG A 98 -9.53 -1.42 -1.41
N LEU A 99 -8.90 -0.24 -1.48
CA LEU A 99 -8.56 0.57 -0.30
C LEU A 99 -9.57 1.69 0.01
N GLY A 100 -10.58 1.87 -0.85
CA GLY A 100 -11.44 3.06 -0.85
C GLY A 100 -10.70 4.27 -1.45
N ALA A 101 -11.36 5.00 -2.34
CA ALA A 101 -10.86 6.31 -2.75
C ALA A 101 -11.01 7.29 -1.58
N ASN A 102 -10.01 8.16 -1.39
CA ASN A 102 -10.20 9.36 -0.57
C ASN A 102 -11.17 10.32 -1.28
#